data_AF-A0A918TH57-F1
#
_entry.id   AF-A0A918TH57-F1
#
_cell.length_a   1.000
_cell.length_b   1.000
_cell.length_c   1.000
_cell.angle_alpha   90.00
_cell.angle_beta   90.00
_cell.angle_gamma   90.00
#
_symmetry.space_group_name_H-M   'P 1'
#
loop_
_entity.id
_entity.type
_entity.pdbx_description
1 polymer ?
#
loop_
_entity_poly.entity_id
_entity_poly.type
_entity_poly.pdbx_seq_one_letter_code
_entity_poly.pdbx_strand_id
1 'polypeptide(L)'
;MSEEAIERRSADQSAEDPSAEAQALIAFLERIEDLAVSTGNGTQQMNIEALQELVASKPEQAASACRHLVGRARARTGTWHAFAQLAVVIAALYDLVFDDDTLTEWVETDLDTAGITVRQPEVIPPERESEPQDKEPIPFSVPFDRVEAGDVYPFLVAFSHRAQGMGPERLAELKELRGRFAVTFEVSDSDAREVWEVPEIRSYAEQLCDQMPYLPYYFKPQDSGSLFMWLACLAPISACSEGWLDLDDDDVVTVAVWSMYATRMLAEALGDDPDEVCVAVFAPLPSPFTARITSLVEELPEDFGHGR
;
A
#
# COMPACT_ATOMS: atom_id res chain seq x y z
N MET A 1 6.95 64.27 24.06
CA MET A 1 7.03 63.42 22.85
C MET A 1 6.21 62.19 23.16
N SER A 2 5.04 62.10 22.52
CA SER A 2 3.85 61.36 22.98
C SER A 2 3.85 59.91 22.47
N GLU A 3 3.48 58.96 23.33
CA GLU A 3 3.21 57.54 23.03
C GLU A 3 2.18 57.34 21.90
N GLU A 4 1.37 58.34 21.58
CA GLU A 4 0.39 58.29 20.47
C GLU A 4 1.01 58.17 19.07
N ALA A 5 2.31 58.42 18.90
CA ALA A 5 2.98 58.28 17.61
C ALA A 5 3.38 56.83 17.27
N ILE A 6 3.36 55.92 18.26
CA ILE A 6 3.70 54.50 18.07
C ILE A 6 2.43 53.68 17.77
N GLU A 7 1.27 54.05 18.32
CA GLU A 7 0.00 53.34 18.06
C GLU A 7 -0.54 53.52 16.63
N ARG A 8 -0.27 54.65 15.96
CA ARG A 8 -0.77 54.88 14.60
C ARG A 8 0.02 54.20 13.48
N ARG A 9 1.18 53.61 13.78
CA ARG A 9 1.95 52.81 12.79
C ARG A 9 1.65 51.31 12.85
N SER A 10 0.86 50.85 13.84
CA SER A 10 0.45 49.45 13.95
C SER A 10 -0.89 49.12 13.29
N ALA A 11 -1.64 50.13 12.85
CA ALA A 11 -2.96 49.95 12.21
C ALA A 11 -2.91 49.98 10.66
N ASP A 12 -1.71 50.09 10.09
CA ASP A 12 -1.44 50.04 8.63
C ASP A 12 -0.71 48.75 8.25
N GLN A 13 -0.73 47.73 9.13
CA GLN A 13 -0.48 46.34 8.75
C GLN A 13 -1.66 45.89 7.89
N SER A 14 -1.55 46.23 6.60
CA SER A 14 -1.89 45.38 5.47
C SER A 14 -3.11 44.48 5.71
N ALA A 15 -4.29 45.00 5.40
CA ALA A 15 -5.39 44.16 4.96
C ALA A 15 -4.92 43.43 3.70
N GLU A 16 -4.28 42.27 3.89
CA GLU A 16 -3.91 41.37 2.81
C GLU A 16 -5.18 41.10 1.99
N ASP A 17 -5.05 41.24 0.67
CA ASP A 17 -6.18 41.05 -0.23
C ASP A 17 -6.61 39.58 -0.10
N PRO A 18 -7.82 39.30 0.44
CA PRO A 18 -8.28 37.92 0.62
C PRO A 18 -8.34 37.14 -0.70
N SER A 19 -8.38 37.87 -1.84
CA SER A 19 -8.24 37.26 -3.16
C SER A 19 -6.83 36.71 -3.44
N ALA A 20 -5.78 37.36 -2.93
CA ALA A 20 -4.40 36.94 -3.18
C ALA A 20 -4.04 35.69 -2.37
N GLU A 21 -4.46 35.61 -1.11
CA GLU A 21 -4.28 34.41 -0.27
C GLU A 21 -5.02 33.20 -0.85
N ALA A 22 -6.27 33.38 -1.29
CA ALA A 22 -7.04 32.31 -1.92
C ALA A 22 -6.37 31.82 -3.22
N GLN A 23 -5.85 32.71 -4.05
CA GLN A 23 -5.10 32.35 -5.25
C GLN A 23 -3.80 31.61 -4.92
N ALA A 24 -3.08 32.04 -3.88
CA ALA A 24 -1.86 31.36 -3.44
C ALA A 24 -2.13 29.95 -2.92
N LEU A 25 -3.22 29.75 -2.17
CA LEU A 25 -3.66 28.44 -1.71
C LEU A 25 -4.05 27.54 -2.89
N ILE A 26 -4.84 28.03 -3.84
CA ILE A 26 -5.23 27.26 -5.03
C ILE A 26 -3.99 26.83 -5.81
N ALA A 27 -3.07 27.75 -6.09
CA ALA A 27 -1.83 27.44 -6.80
C ALA A 27 -0.93 26.47 -6.02
N PHE A 28 -0.99 26.46 -4.68
CA PHE A 28 -0.28 25.47 -3.87
C PHE A 28 -0.91 24.08 -3.98
N LEU A 29 -2.23 23.98 -3.90
CA LEU A 29 -2.96 22.72 -4.04
C LEU A 29 -2.82 22.12 -5.44
N GLU A 30 -2.87 22.94 -6.51
CA GLU A 30 -2.62 22.51 -7.88
C GLU A 30 -1.22 21.91 -8.03
N ARG A 31 -0.20 22.53 -7.41
CA ARG A 31 1.16 21.97 -7.42
C ARG A 31 1.25 20.65 -6.67
N ILE A 32 0.48 20.45 -5.59
CA ILE A 32 0.43 19.16 -4.89
C ILE A 32 -0.22 18.10 -5.78
N GLU A 33 -1.29 18.45 -6.48
CA GLU A 33 -1.98 17.56 -7.41
C GLU A 33 -1.05 17.13 -8.56
N ASP A 34 -0.23 18.05 -9.08
CA ASP A 34 0.79 17.75 -10.10
C ASP A 34 1.89 16.78 -9.60
N LEU A 35 2.07 16.63 -8.28
CA LEU A 35 3.00 15.66 -7.68
C LEU A 35 2.39 14.27 -7.50
N ALA A 36 1.08 14.12 -7.71
CA ALA A 36 0.39 12.85 -7.60
C ALA A 36 0.46 12.08 -8.94
N VAL A 37 0.97 10.85 -8.88
CA VAL A 37 0.98 9.91 -10.01
C VAL A 37 -0.12 8.88 -9.78
N SER A 38 -1.04 8.72 -10.73
CA SER A 38 -2.04 7.66 -10.64
C SER A 38 -1.40 6.30 -10.84
N THR A 39 -1.63 5.40 -9.88
CA THR A 39 -1.11 4.02 -9.87
C THR A 39 -2.15 2.99 -10.35
N GLY A 40 -3.33 3.44 -10.79
CA GLY A 40 -4.48 2.57 -11.09
C GLY A 40 -5.41 2.37 -9.89
N ASN A 41 -6.59 1.78 -10.10
CA ASN A 41 -7.60 1.48 -9.05
C ASN A 41 -7.99 2.70 -8.17
N GLY A 42 -7.94 3.91 -8.72
CA GLY A 42 -8.22 5.13 -7.96
C GLY A 42 -7.17 5.50 -6.91
N THR A 43 -6.04 4.80 -6.85
CA THR A 43 -4.92 5.13 -5.96
C THR A 43 -3.98 6.15 -6.61
N GLN A 44 -3.41 7.01 -5.77
CA GLN A 44 -2.42 8.00 -6.16
C GLN A 44 -1.19 7.83 -5.27
N GLN A 45 -0.02 7.78 -5.90
CA GLN A 45 1.26 7.84 -5.22
C GLN A 45 1.80 9.27 -5.32
N MET A 46 2.27 9.83 -4.21
CA MET A 46 2.79 11.18 -4.16
C MET A 46 4.32 11.15 -4.10
N ASN A 47 4.98 12.01 -4.90
CA ASN A 47 6.42 12.21 -4.76
C ASN A 47 6.72 12.97 -3.45
N ILE A 48 7.08 12.23 -2.40
CA ILE A 48 7.27 12.77 -1.04
C ILE A 48 8.43 13.76 -0.97
N GLU A 49 9.54 13.52 -1.68
CA GLU A 49 10.69 14.44 -1.69
C GLU A 49 10.30 15.80 -2.29
N ALA A 50 9.63 15.78 -3.44
CA ALA A 50 9.16 17.00 -4.08
C ALA A 50 8.09 17.72 -3.25
N LEU A 51 7.24 16.98 -2.54
CA LEU A 51 6.26 17.55 -1.62
C LEU A 51 6.95 18.19 -0.40
N GLN A 52 7.96 17.54 0.15
CA GLN A 52 8.75 18.08 1.26
C GLN A 52 9.44 19.39 0.86
N GLU A 53 10.06 19.45 -0.33
CA GLU A 53 10.62 20.69 -0.87
C GLU A 53 9.56 21.78 -1.05
N LEU A 54 8.37 21.40 -1.52
CA LEU A 54 7.25 22.32 -1.69
C LEU A 54 6.80 22.90 -0.35
N VAL A 55 6.62 22.07 0.68
CA VAL A 55 6.29 22.47 2.06
C VAL A 55 7.36 23.40 2.62
N ALA A 56 8.64 23.04 2.47
CA ALA A 56 9.78 23.86 2.93
C ALA A 56 9.80 25.25 2.27
N SER A 57 9.45 25.33 1.00
CA SER A 57 9.46 26.59 0.25
C SER A 57 8.27 27.53 0.54
N LYS A 58 7.19 27.01 1.14
CA LYS A 58 5.89 27.69 1.27
C LYS A 58 5.13 27.28 2.56
N PRO A 59 5.68 27.52 3.76
CA PRO A 59 5.12 27.03 5.02
C PRO A 59 3.71 27.58 5.32
N GLU A 60 3.44 28.85 5.02
CA GLU A 60 2.13 29.44 5.28
C GLU A 60 1.04 28.85 4.37
N GLN A 61 1.38 28.53 3.12
CA GLN A 61 0.47 27.85 2.21
C GLN A 61 0.26 26.38 2.61
N ALA A 62 1.28 25.70 3.14
CA ALA A 62 1.13 24.36 3.70
C ALA A 62 0.14 24.33 4.86
N ALA A 63 0.28 25.24 5.83
CA ALA A 63 -0.67 25.38 6.94
C ALA A 63 -2.09 25.71 6.46
N SER A 64 -2.22 26.61 5.48
CA SER A 64 -3.51 26.96 4.86
C SER A 64 -4.14 25.78 4.11
N ALA A 65 -3.33 24.97 3.43
CA ALA A 65 -3.75 23.75 2.76
C ALA A 65 -4.26 22.72 3.77
N CYS A 66 -3.55 22.47 4.88
CA CYS A 66 -4.04 21.60 5.95
C CYS A 66 -5.41 22.06 6.46
N ARG A 67 -5.58 23.36 6.74
CA ARG A 67 -6.89 23.90 7.18
C ARG A 67 -8.01 23.67 6.17
N HIS A 68 -7.72 23.93 4.90
CA HIS A 68 -8.68 23.72 3.82
C HIS A 68 -9.07 22.24 3.68
N LEU A 69 -8.09 21.34 3.66
CA LEU A 69 -8.26 19.90 3.51
C LEU A 69 -9.01 19.27 4.69
N VAL A 70 -8.64 19.62 5.92
CA VAL A 70 -9.37 19.22 7.13
C VAL A 70 -10.81 19.73 7.07
N GLY A 71 -11.04 20.97 6.66
CA GLY A 71 -12.39 21.52 6.49
C GLY A 71 -13.24 20.71 5.50
N ARG A 72 -12.66 20.29 4.37
CA ARG A 72 -13.34 19.44 3.38
C ARG A 72 -13.58 18.02 3.89
N ALA A 73 -12.62 17.46 4.62
CA ALA A 73 -12.72 16.15 5.27
C ALA A 73 -13.87 16.14 6.29
N ARG A 74 -13.92 17.14 7.17
CA ARG A 74 -14.98 17.33 8.17
C ARG A 74 -16.36 17.46 7.55
N ALA A 75 -16.46 18.17 6.42
CA ALA A 75 -17.71 18.30 5.67
C ALA A 75 -18.13 17.01 4.95
N ARG A 76 -17.30 15.96 4.93
CA ARG A 76 -17.51 14.69 4.21
C ARG A 76 -17.91 14.88 2.75
N THR A 77 -17.32 15.87 2.10
CA THR A 77 -17.61 16.20 0.69
C THR A 77 -16.67 15.44 -0.26
N GLY A 78 -17.22 14.73 -1.25
CA GLY A 78 -16.42 14.02 -2.26
C GLY A 78 -15.49 12.96 -1.67
N THR A 79 -14.24 12.94 -2.13
CA THR A 79 -13.15 12.03 -1.69
C THR A 79 -12.56 12.46 -0.34
N TRP A 80 -13.39 12.56 0.69
CA TRP A 80 -13.03 13.16 1.97
C TRP A 80 -11.86 12.46 2.70
N HIS A 81 -11.71 11.14 2.54
CA HIS A 81 -10.57 10.38 3.07
C HIS A 81 -9.24 10.85 2.48
N ALA A 82 -9.19 11.11 1.16
CA ALA A 82 -7.99 11.61 0.49
C ALA A 82 -7.58 12.99 1.02
N PHE A 83 -8.56 13.86 1.31
CA PHE A 83 -8.26 15.15 1.94
C PHE A 83 -7.70 15.00 3.35
N ALA A 84 -8.24 14.07 4.14
CA ALA A 84 -7.76 13.82 5.49
C ALA A 84 -6.33 13.23 5.48
N GLN A 85 -6.07 12.25 4.61
CA GLN A 85 -4.73 11.68 4.41
C GLN A 85 -3.72 12.73 3.98
N LEU A 86 -4.06 13.53 2.96
CA LEU A 86 -3.16 14.57 2.46
C LEU A 86 -2.85 15.63 3.53
N ALA A 87 -3.84 16.02 4.34
CA ALA A 87 -3.60 16.94 5.47
C ALA A 87 -2.61 16.36 6.48
N VAL A 88 -2.71 15.07 6.81
CA VAL A 88 -1.78 14.37 7.71
C VAL A 88 -0.37 14.32 7.10
N VAL A 89 -0.24 13.98 5.80
CA VAL A 89 1.07 13.98 5.12
C VAL A 89 1.74 15.35 5.17
N ILE A 90 1.01 16.41 4.81
CA ILE A 90 1.56 17.77 4.78
C ILE A 90 1.99 18.20 6.19
N ALA A 91 1.19 17.89 7.22
CA ALA A 91 1.53 18.22 8.60
C ALA A 91 2.77 17.47 9.09
N ALA A 92 2.88 16.17 8.81
CA ALA A 92 4.06 15.37 9.16
C ALA A 92 5.33 15.87 8.45
N LEU A 93 5.23 16.28 7.17
CA LEU A 93 6.35 16.89 6.45
C LEU A 93 6.71 18.27 7.00
N TYR A 94 5.73 19.04 7.47
CA TYR A 94 5.96 20.32 8.10
C TYR A 94 6.77 20.14 9.40
N ASP A 95 6.36 19.22 10.26
CA ASP A 95 7.08 18.85 11.47
C ASP A 95 8.52 18.42 11.14
N LEU A 96 8.69 17.52 10.16
CA LEU A 96 10.02 17.07 9.72
C LEU A 96 10.93 18.22 9.21
N VAL A 97 10.38 19.18 8.48
CA VAL A 97 11.16 20.28 7.87
C VAL A 97 11.51 21.35 8.88
N PHE A 98 10.61 21.65 9.82
CA PHE A 98 10.72 22.81 10.72
C PHE A 98 10.99 22.44 12.18
N ASP A 99 10.96 21.15 12.54
CA ASP A 99 11.03 20.64 13.93
C ASP A 99 9.93 21.31 14.79
N ASP A 100 8.71 21.35 14.23
CA ASP A 100 7.53 22.03 14.79
C ASP A 100 6.26 21.18 14.57
N ASP A 101 5.81 20.54 15.64
CA ASP A 101 4.67 19.65 15.68
C ASP A 101 3.31 20.36 15.78
N THR A 102 3.28 21.71 15.87
CA THR A 102 2.05 22.49 16.07
C THR A 102 1.00 22.18 15.00
N LEU A 103 1.43 22.01 13.74
CA LEU A 103 0.50 21.71 12.65
C LEU A 103 -0.01 20.27 12.70
N THR A 104 0.85 19.31 13.10
CA THR A 104 0.49 17.90 13.29
C THR A 104 -0.53 17.74 14.41
N GLU A 105 -0.25 18.28 15.59
CA GLU A 105 -1.18 18.25 16.73
C GLU A 105 -2.53 18.89 16.37
N TRP A 106 -2.51 20.00 15.64
CA TRP A 106 -3.74 20.67 15.19
C TRP A 106 -4.55 19.80 14.24
N VAL A 107 -3.93 19.22 13.20
CA VAL A 107 -4.61 18.34 12.24
C VAL A 107 -5.21 17.11 12.93
N GLU A 108 -4.43 16.45 13.79
CA GLU A 108 -4.89 15.26 14.51
C GLU A 108 -6.07 15.57 15.43
N THR A 109 -5.98 16.65 16.21
CA THR A 109 -7.05 17.06 17.13
C THR A 109 -8.34 17.41 16.39
N ASP A 110 -8.25 18.14 15.27
CA ASP A 110 -9.43 18.55 14.51
C ASP A 110 -10.11 17.37 13.80
N LEU A 111 -9.34 16.40 13.32
CA LEU A 111 -9.86 15.17 12.72
C LEU A 111 -10.49 14.25 13.77
N ASP A 112 -9.83 14.07 14.92
CA ASP A 112 -10.37 13.26 16.03
C ASP A 112 -11.68 13.86 16.57
N THR A 113 -11.73 15.17 16.75
CA THR A 113 -12.96 15.90 17.14
C THR A 113 -14.11 15.68 16.15
N ALA A 114 -13.79 15.45 14.87
CA ALA A 114 -14.77 15.16 13.83
C ALA A 114 -15.12 13.66 13.70
N GLY A 115 -14.52 12.79 14.53
CA GLY A 115 -14.66 11.34 14.45
C GLY A 115 -14.07 10.78 13.16
N ILE A 116 -13.00 11.38 12.66
CA ILE A 116 -12.27 10.94 11.46
C ILE A 116 -10.95 10.32 11.91
N THR A 117 -10.86 9.01 11.78
CA THR A 117 -9.59 8.29 11.98
C THR A 117 -8.91 8.13 10.64
N VAL A 118 -7.67 8.64 10.54
CA VAL A 118 -6.85 8.52 9.33
C VAL A 118 -5.75 7.51 9.61
N ARG A 119 -5.62 6.49 8.78
CA ARG A 119 -4.44 5.62 8.79
C ARG A 119 -3.23 6.50 8.47
N GLN A 120 -2.24 6.54 9.36
CA GLN A 120 -0.98 7.20 9.03
C GLN A 120 -0.44 6.60 7.72
N PRO A 121 -0.18 7.44 6.70
CA PRO A 121 0.35 6.96 5.44
C PRO A 121 1.69 6.30 5.71
N GLU A 122 1.90 5.14 5.08
CA GLU A 122 3.13 4.39 5.21
C GLU A 122 4.23 5.19 4.50
N VAL A 123 4.95 6.02 5.26
CA VAL A 123 6.12 6.72 4.76
C VAL A 123 7.22 5.68 4.63
N ILE A 124 7.39 5.15 3.42
CA ILE A 124 8.52 4.29 3.09
C ILE A 124 9.77 5.20 3.13
N PRO A 125 10.66 5.07 4.13
CA PRO A 125 11.89 5.87 4.14
C PRO A 125 12.71 5.58 2.88
N PRO A 126 13.48 6.56 2.35
CA PRO A 126 14.29 6.34 1.17
C PRO A 126 15.18 5.11 1.39
N GLU A 127 15.08 4.16 0.47
CA GLU A 127 15.70 2.85 0.58
C GLU A 127 17.18 2.99 0.89
N ARG A 128 17.64 2.32 1.96
CA ARG A 128 19.07 2.12 2.17
C ARG A 128 19.61 1.35 0.97
N GLU A 129 20.48 2.00 0.20
CA GLU A 129 21.30 1.36 -0.83
C GLU A 129 21.96 0.11 -0.23
N SER A 130 21.46 -1.09 -0.54
CA SER A 130 22.19 -2.36 -0.62
C SER A 130 21.23 -3.55 -0.80
N GLU A 131 20.50 -3.65 -1.91
CA GLU A 131 20.02 -4.94 -2.44
C GLU A 131 19.88 -4.87 -3.98
N PRO A 132 20.02 -6.00 -4.69
CA PRO A 132 20.43 -6.02 -6.09
C PRO A 132 19.32 -5.55 -7.03
N GLN A 133 19.56 -4.42 -7.71
CA GLN A 133 18.81 -3.86 -8.84
C GLN A 133 17.30 -4.12 -8.76
N ASP A 134 16.54 -3.10 -8.31
CA ASP A 134 15.08 -3.02 -8.41
C ASP A 134 14.66 -3.27 -9.87
N LYS A 135 14.47 -4.55 -10.21
CA LYS A 135 14.05 -4.97 -11.55
C LYS A 135 12.60 -4.55 -11.66
N GLU A 136 12.27 -3.91 -12.78
CA GLU A 136 10.89 -3.51 -13.06
C GLU A 136 9.94 -4.69 -12.80
N PRO A 137 8.85 -4.45 -12.05
CA PRO A 137 7.84 -5.47 -11.85
C PRO A 137 7.29 -5.89 -13.22
N ILE A 138 7.02 -7.17 -13.36
CA ILE A 138 6.31 -7.77 -14.46
C ILE A 138 4.82 -7.65 -14.10
N PRO A 139 4.09 -6.67 -14.67
CA PRO A 139 2.67 -6.57 -14.43
C PRO A 139 1.98 -7.78 -15.04
N PHE A 140 1.14 -8.45 -14.26
CA PHE A 140 0.30 -9.53 -14.73
C PHE A 140 -1.17 -9.16 -14.49
N SER A 141 -1.78 -8.58 -15.52
CA SER A 141 -3.22 -8.31 -15.53
C SER A 141 -3.98 -9.56 -15.95
N VAL A 142 -4.95 -9.99 -15.14
CA VAL A 142 -5.88 -11.09 -15.45
C VAL A 142 -7.16 -10.50 -16.02
N PRO A 143 -7.44 -10.72 -17.31
CA PRO A 143 -8.69 -10.28 -17.92
C PRO A 143 -9.91 -10.89 -17.22
N PHE A 144 -10.98 -10.10 -17.08
CA PHE A 144 -12.16 -10.52 -16.33
C PHE A 144 -12.84 -11.76 -16.93
N ASP A 145 -12.82 -11.91 -18.26
CA ASP A 145 -13.38 -13.08 -18.95
C ASP A 145 -12.68 -14.40 -18.54
N ARG A 146 -11.38 -14.33 -18.21
CA ARG A 146 -10.64 -15.48 -17.66
C ARG A 146 -10.96 -15.72 -16.20
N VAL A 147 -11.16 -14.66 -15.43
CA VAL A 147 -11.61 -14.75 -14.04
C VAL A 147 -12.96 -15.46 -13.98
N GLU A 148 -13.94 -15.02 -14.76
CA GLU A 148 -15.27 -15.63 -14.85
C GLU A 148 -15.20 -17.10 -15.31
N ALA A 149 -14.29 -17.41 -16.23
CA ALA A 149 -14.10 -18.77 -16.73
C ALA A 149 -13.34 -19.69 -15.74
N GLY A 150 -12.72 -19.15 -14.69
CA GLY A 150 -11.81 -19.89 -13.82
C GLY A 150 -10.57 -20.42 -14.53
N ASP A 151 -10.14 -19.77 -15.63
CA ASP A 151 -9.03 -20.26 -16.45
C ASP A 151 -7.66 -19.89 -15.86
N VAL A 152 -7.23 -20.66 -14.87
CA VAL A 152 -5.90 -20.51 -14.23
C VAL A 152 -4.77 -21.12 -15.06
N TYR A 153 -5.07 -21.90 -16.11
CA TYR A 153 -4.08 -22.69 -16.84
C TYR A 153 -2.92 -21.86 -17.42
N PRO A 154 -3.13 -20.65 -17.98
CA PRO A 154 -2.03 -19.80 -18.43
C PRO A 154 -1.01 -19.49 -17.33
N PHE A 155 -1.46 -19.27 -16.09
CA PHE A 155 -0.56 -19.09 -14.94
C PHE A 155 0.22 -20.36 -14.65
N LEU A 156 -0.46 -21.51 -14.62
CA LEU A 156 0.17 -22.78 -14.31
C LEU A 156 1.28 -23.10 -15.31
N VAL A 157 1.04 -22.90 -16.60
CA VAL A 157 2.07 -23.13 -17.64
C VAL A 157 3.26 -22.19 -17.46
N ALA A 158 3.00 -20.92 -17.14
CA ALA A 158 4.04 -19.92 -17.05
C ALA A 158 4.89 -20.01 -15.76
N PHE A 159 4.33 -20.52 -14.67
CA PHE A 159 4.95 -20.40 -13.34
C PHE A 159 4.97 -21.68 -12.51
N SER A 160 4.32 -22.77 -12.94
CA SER A 160 4.31 -23.99 -12.14
C SER A 160 5.68 -24.68 -12.15
N HIS A 161 6.15 -25.07 -10.96
CA HIS A 161 7.32 -25.93 -10.79
C HIS A 161 6.97 -27.43 -10.87
N ARG A 162 5.69 -27.79 -11.07
CA ARG A 162 5.24 -29.19 -11.11
C ARG A 162 5.19 -29.82 -12.51
N ALA A 163 5.55 -29.08 -13.56
CA ALA A 163 5.63 -29.64 -14.90
C ALA A 163 6.73 -30.73 -14.95
N GLN A 164 6.34 -32.00 -15.10
CA GLN A 164 7.26 -33.14 -15.16
C GLN A 164 8.38 -32.90 -16.19
N GLY A 165 9.63 -33.13 -15.78
CA GLY A 165 10.78 -33.09 -16.69
C GLY A 165 11.41 -31.71 -16.91
N MET A 166 11.23 -30.75 -15.99
CA MET A 166 11.95 -29.47 -16.09
C MET A 166 13.46 -29.67 -16.01
N GLY A 167 14.13 -29.18 -17.05
CA GLY A 167 15.59 -29.06 -17.06
C GLY A 167 16.08 -27.90 -16.19
N PRO A 168 17.38 -27.84 -15.92
CA PRO A 168 17.99 -26.79 -15.09
C PRO A 168 17.76 -25.37 -15.65
N GLU A 169 17.64 -25.23 -16.97
CA GLU A 169 17.33 -23.95 -17.63
C GLU A 169 15.98 -23.38 -17.16
N ARG A 170 14.95 -24.23 -17.08
CA ARG A 170 13.61 -23.80 -16.65
C ARG A 170 13.58 -23.43 -15.17
N LEU A 171 14.33 -24.14 -14.32
CA LEU A 171 14.46 -23.79 -12.91
C LEU A 171 15.15 -22.43 -12.74
N ALA A 172 16.18 -22.15 -13.55
CA ALA A 172 16.84 -20.84 -13.56
C ALA A 172 15.86 -19.72 -14.01
N GLU A 173 15.07 -19.95 -15.06
CA GLU A 173 14.03 -19.02 -15.49
C GLU A 173 13.01 -18.73 -14.38
N LEU A 174 12.50 -19.77 -13.71
CA LEU A 174 11.55 -19.59 -12.60
C LEU A 174 12.17 -18.81 -11.44
N LYS A 175 13.44 -19.07 -11.12
CA LYS A 175 14.18 -18.33 -10.09
C LYS A 175 14.36 -16.85 -10.46
N GLU A 176 14.58 -16.52 -11.74
CA GLU A 176 14.69 -15.13 -12.21
C GLU A 176 13.40 -14.31 -12.10
N LEU A 177 12.26 -14.98 -11.88
CA LEU A 177 10.95 -14.36 -11.68
C LEU A 177 10.65 -14.02 -10.21
N ARG A 178 11.50 -14.48 -9.27
CA ARG A 178 11.36 -14.22 -7.83
C ARG A 178 11.22 -12.72 -7.55
N GLY A 179 10.19 -12.35 -6.80
CA GLY A 179 10.01 -10.97 -6.35
C GLY A 179 9.69 -9.95 -7.44
N ARG A 180 9.15 -10.38 -8.59
CA ARG A 180 8.92 -9.51 -9.75
C ARG A 180 7.47 -9.34 -10.14
N PHE A 181 6.53 -10.03 -9.52
CA PHE A 181 5.14 -10.05 -9.96
C PHE A 181 4.32 -8.99 -9.21
N ALA A 182 3.57 -8.23 -9.99
CA ALA A 182 2.43 -7.46 -9.52
C ALA A 182 1.18 -8.02 -10.22
N VAL A 183 0.34 -8.74 -9.47
CA VAL A 183 -0.87 -9.35 -10.03
C VAL A 183 -2.02 -8.37 -9.89
N THR A 184 -2.71 -8.08 -10.99
CA THR A 184 -3.91 -7.25 -11.00
C THR A 184 -5.05 -7.99 -11.68
N PHE A 185 -6.28 -7.73 -11.25
CA PHE A 185 -7.48 -8.26 -11.89
C PHE A 185 -8.20 -7.13 -12.59
N GLU A 186 -8.62 -7.34 -13.83
CA GLU A 186 -9.49 -6.38 -14.50
C GLU A 186 -10.89 -6.51 -13.89
N VAL A 187 -11.41 -5.41 -13.36
CA VAL A 187 -12.78 -5.31 -12.86
C VAL A 187 -13.51 -4.25 -13.70
N SER A 188 -14.80 -4.42 -13.93
CA SER A 188 -15.59 -3.40 -14.61
C SER A 188 -15.56 -2.09 -13.82
N ASP A 189 -15.37 -0.94 -14.49
CA ASP A 189 -15.48 0.40 -13.90
C ASP A 189 -16.83 0.66 -13.19
N SER A 190 -17.84 -0.17 -13.47
CA SER A 190 -19.16 -0.10 -12.85
C SER A 190 -19.31 -0.90 -11.55
N ASP A 191 -18.34 -1.77 -11.24
CA ASP A 191 -18.31 -2.52 -9.98
C ASP A 191 -17.64 -1.67 -8.90
N ALA A 192 -18.41 -1.33 -7.87
CA ALA A 192 -17.94 -0.48 -6.77
C ALA A 192 -17.25 -1.28 -5.64
N ARG A 193 -17.21 -2.61 -5.76
CA ARG A 193 -16.59 -3.50 -4.78
C ARG A 193 -15.07 -3.48 -4.92
N GLU A 194 -14.39 -3.72 -3.81
CA GLU A 194 -12.96 -3.99 -3.81
C GLU A 194 -12.67 -5.34 -4.50
N VAL A 195 -11.45 -5.50 -5.03
CA VAL A 195 -11.05 -6.73 -5.77
C VAL A 195 -11.32 -8.00 -4.96
N TRP A 196 -11.04 -7.99 -3.66
CA TRP A 196 -11.23 -9.14 -2.76
C TRP A 196 -12.70 -9.37 -2.35
N GLU A 197 -13.61 -8.47 -2.69
CA GLU A 197 -15.06 -8.60 -2.48
C GLU A 197 -15.79 -9.21 -3.69
N VAL A 198 -15.13 -9.28 -4.85
CA VAL A 198 -15.70 -9.84 -6.09
C VAL A 198 -15.62 -11.37 -6.05
N PRO A 199 -16.76 -12.10 -5.99
CA PRO A 199 -16.77 -13.55 -5.82
C PRO A 199 -16.01 -14.32 -6.91
N GLU A 200 -16.05 -13.84 -8.14
CA GLU A 200 -15.38 -14.43 -9.29
C GLU A 200 -13.85 -14.37 -9.12
N ILE A 201 -13.32 -13.25 -8.62
CA ILE A 201 -11.89 -13.07 -8.35
C ILE A 201 -11.45 -13.96 -7.19
N ARG A 202 -12.25 -14.03 -6.12
CA ARG A 202 -11.99 -14.93 -4.99
C ARG A 202 -11.94 -16.39 -5.43
N SER A 203 -12.92 -16.84 -6.21
CA SER A 203 -12.95 -18.21 -6.73
C SER A 203 -11.77 -18.50 -7.65
N TYR A 204 -11.35 -17.54 -8.47
CA TYR A 204 -10.14 -17.66 -9.28
C TYR A 204 -8.88 -17.77 -8.41
N ALA A 205 -8.75 -16.95 -7.37
CA ALA A 205 -7.63 -16.99 -6.43
C ALA A 205 -7.57 -18.31 -5.66
N GLU A 206 -8.71 -18.85 -5.20
CA GLU A 206 -8.82 -20.16 -4.56
C GLU A 206 -8.31 -21.28 -5.49
N GLN A 207 -8.79 -21.31 -6.73
CA GLN A 207 -8.34 -22.29 -7.74
C GLN A 207 -6.84 -22.16 -8.03
N LEU A 208 -6.32 -20.94 -8.09
CA LEU A 208 -4.90 -20.71 -8.28
C LEU A 208 -4.10 -21.15 -7.06
N CYS A 209 -4.58 -20.89 -5.85
CA CYS A 209 -3.95 -21.32 -4.58
C CYS A 209 -3.91 -22.85 -4.46
N ASP A 210 -4.97 -23.55 -4.87
CA ASP A 210 -5.00 -25.01 -4.87
C ASP A 210 -3.90 -25.62 -5.75
N GLN A 211 -3.55 -24.96 -6.85
CA GLN A 211 -2.56 -25.45 -7.81
C GLN A 211 -1.15 -24.87 -7.57
N MET A 212 -1.07 -23.67 -7.01
CA MET A 212 0.14 -22.88 -6.82
C MET A 212 0.10 -22.11 -5.48
N PRO A 213 0.09 -22.81 -4.33
CA PRO A 213 0.05 -22.15 -3.02
C PRO A 213 1.31 -21.31 -2.73
N TYR A 214 2.38 -21.54 -3.49
CA TYR A 214 3.66 -20.82 -3.43
C TYR A 214 3.70 -19.57 -4.31
N LEU A 215 2.58 -19.15 -4.93
CA LEU A 215 2.54 -17.95 -5.77
C LEU A 215 3.18 -16.71 -5.10
N PRO A 216 3.06 -16.50 -3.78
CA PRO A 216 3.74 -15.39 -3.10
C PRO A 216 5.25 -15.31 -3.30
N TYR A 217 5.96 -16.42 -3.59
CA TYR A 217 7.37 -16.41 -3.96
C TYR A 217 7.69 -15.42 -5.11
N TYR A 218 6.74 -15.23 -6.03
CA TYR A 218 6.91 -14.38 -7.18
C TYR A 218 6.52 -12.91 -6.90
N PHE A 219 5.75 -12.61 -5.85
CA PHE A 219 5.26 -11.25 -5.58
C PHE A 219 6.37 -10.29 -5.20
N LYS A 220 6.30 -9.05 -5.71
CA LYS A 220 7.29 -8.02 -5.39
C LYS A 220 7.23 -7.67 -3.90
N PRO A 221 8.31 -7.84 -3.12
CA PRO A 221 8.33 -7.57 -1.68
C PRO A 221 7.95 -6.14 -1.29
N GLN A 222 8.30 -5.13 -2.09
CA GLN A 222 7.96 -3.74 -1.80
C GLN A 222 6.51 -3.38 -2.19
N ASP A 223 5.81 -4.25 -2.90
CA ASP A 223 4.39 -4.08 -3.22
C ASP A 223 3.55 -4.82 -2.18
N SER A 224 3.15 -4.11 -1.11
CA SER A 224 2.25 -4.67 -0.11
C SER A 224 0.91 -5.12 -0.73
N GLY A 225 0.50 -4.53 -1.85
CA GLY A 225 -0.78 -4.80 -2.52
C GLY A 225 -0.95 -6.27 -2.90
N SER A 226 0.04 -6.88 -3.55
CA SER A 226 -0.08 -8.24 -4.10
C SER A 226 -0.27 -9.32 -3.01
N LEU A 227 0.52 -9.28 -1.93
CA LEU A 227 0.41 -10.24 -0.84
C LEU A 227 -0.87 -10.04 -0.01
N PHE A 228 -1.21 -8.80 0.32
CA PHE A 228 -2.44 -8.51 1.06
C PHE A 228 -3.68 -8.90 0.25
N MET A 229 -3.72 -8.58 -1.04
CA MET A 229 -4.81 -8.99 -1.94
C MET A 229 -4.92 -10.52 -1.99
N TRP A 230 -3.79 -11.23 -2.11
CA TRP A 230 -3.77 -12.70 -2.11
C TRP A 230 -4.40 -13.28 -0.83
N LEU A 231 -3.97 -12.81 0.34
CA LEU A 231 -4.53 -13.25 1.62
C LEU A 231 -6.02 -12.88 1.74
N ALA A 232 -6.42 -11.67 1.35
CA ALA A 232 -7.80 -11.20 1.45
C ALA A 232 -8.76 -11.96 0.52
N CYS A 233 -8.30 -12.35 -0.69
CA CYS A 233 -9.09 -13.17 -1.60
C CYS A 233 -9.33 -14.59 -1.07
N LEU A 234 -8.40 -15.14 -0.30
CA LEU A 234 -8.46 -16.50 0.25
C LEU A 234 -9.08 -16.57 1.66
N ALA A 235 -9.05 -15.47 2.39
CA ALA A 235 -9.66 -15.34 3.72
C ALA A 235 -11.19 -15.26 3.63
N PRO A 236 -11.95 -15.73 4.64
CA PRO A 236 -13.39 -15.56 4.65
C PRO A 236 -13.77 -14.06 4.62
N ILE A 237 -14.88 -13.71 3.97
CA ILE A 237 -15.35 -12.31 3.87
C ILE A 237 -15.51 -11.66 5.25
N SER A 238 -15.83 -12.44 6.29
CA SER A 238 -15.94 -11.94 7.67
C SER A 238 -14.62 -11.45 8.26
N ALA A 239 -13.48 -11.92 7.75
CA ALA A 239 -12.16 -11.45 8.14
C ALA A 239 -11.77 -10.16 7.40
N CYS A 240 -12.59 -9.70 6.46
CA CYS A 240 -12.35 -8.46 5.73
C CYS A 240 -13.36 -7.39 6.14
N SER A 241 -12.90 -6.24 6.66
CA SER A 241 -13.76 -5.14 7.09
C SER A 241 -13.17 -3.78 6.72
N GLU A 242 -13.97 -2.90 6.12
CA GLU A 242 -13.59 -1.51 5.84
C GLU A 242 -12.28 -1.35 5.03
N GLY A 243 -11.99 -2.30 4.13
CA GLY A 243 -10.74 -2.31 3.35
C GLY A 243 -9.54 -2.92 4.07
N TRP A 244 -9.77 -3.60 5.20
CA TRP A 244 -8.73 -4.23 6.02
C TRP A 244 -8.93 -5.72 6.15
N LEU A 245 -7.82 -6.45 6.26
CA LEU A 245 -7.78 -7.87 6.59
C LEU A 245 -7.47 -8.03 8.09
N ASP A 246 -8.33 -8.72 8.81
CA ASP A 246 -8.12 -9.11 10.20
C ASP A 246 -7.04 -10.22 10.26
N LEU A 247 -5.81 -9.82 10.58
CA LEU A 247 -4.67 -10.73 10.69
C LEU A 247 -4.74 -11.62 11.94
N ASP A 248 -5.66 -11.36 12.88
CA ASP A 248 -5.85 -12.24 14.03
C ASP A 248 -6.84 -13.37 13.76
N ASP A 249 -7.60 -13.31 12.65
CA ASP A 249 -8.53 -14.36 12.22
C ASP A 249 -7.81 -15.68 11.90
N ASP A 250 -8.33 -16.79 12.42
CA ASP A 250 -7.69 -18.10 12.33
C ASP A 250 -7.59 -18.63 10.88
N ASP A 251 -8.54 -18.28 10.01
CA ASP A 251 -8.50 -18.69 8.60
C ASP A 251 -7.43 -17.88 7.84
N VAL A 252 -7.25 -16.59 8.16
CA VAL A 252 -6.18 -15.75 7.60
C VAL A 252 -4.81 -16.29 8.01
N VAL A 253 -4.63 -16.60 9.29
CA VAL A 253 -3.40 -17.21 9.82
C VAL A 253 -3.13 -18.53 9.11
N THR A 254 -4.15 -19.37 8.94
CA THR A 254 -4.03 -20.66 8.25
C THR A 254 -3.55 -20.49 6.81
N VAL A 255 -4.18 -19.59 6.03
CA VAL A 255 -3.77 -19.31 4.65
C VAL A 255 -2.34 -18.78 4.59
N ALA A 256 -1.95 -17.88 5.50
CA ALA A 256 -0.60 -17.32 5.54
C ALA A 256 0.46 -18.38 5.87
N VAL A 257 0.19 -19.26 6.85
CA VAL A 257 1.06 -20.39 7.20
C VAL A 257 1.25 -21.33 6.01
N TRP A 258 0.16 -21.70 5.33
CA TRP A 258 0.23 -22.55 4.13
C TRP A 258 1.02 -21.91 3.00
N SER A 259 0.78 -20.62 2.75
CA SER A 259 1.48 -19.86 1.71
C SER A 259 2.98 -19.74 2.01
N MET A 260 3.35 -19.49 3.27
CA MET A 260 4.75 -19.41 3.71
C MET A 260 5.44 -20.77 3.60
N TYR A 261 4.80 -21.85 4.06
CA TYR A 261 5.32 -23.21 3.89
C TYR A 261 5.55 -23.55 2.41
N ALA A 262 4.57 -23.30 1.55
CA ALA A 262 4.69 -23.58 0.12
C ALA A 262 5.80 -22.73 -0.54
N THR A 263 5.93 -21.46 -0.14
CA THR A 263 7.00 -20.55 -0.60
C THR A 263 8.37 -21.08 -0.18
N ARG A 264 8.52 -21.54 1.07
CA ARG A 264 9.75 -22.17 1.60
C ARG A 264 10.15 -23.38 0.76
N MET A 265 9.19 -24.27 0.48
CA MET A 265 9.43 -25.47 -0.34
C MET A 265 9.84 -25.14 -1.77
N LEU A 266 9.24 -24.12 -2.39
CA LEU A 266 9.64 -23.69 -3.73
C LEU A 266 11.04 -23.08 -3.72
N ALA A 267 11.35 -22.24 -2.74
CA ALA A 267 12.68 -21.63 -2.59
C ALA A 267 13.77 -22.71 -2.52
N GLU A 268 13.55 -23.75 -1.69
CA GLU A 268 14.46 -24.90 -1.61
C GLU A 268 14.58 -25.62 -2.96
N ALA A 269 13.45 -25.89 -3.63
CA ALA A 269 13.45 -26.55 -4.94
C ALA A 269 14.18 -25.74 -6.04
N LEU A 270 14.19 -24.41 -5.94
CA LEU A 270 14.91 -23.49 -6.83
C LEU A 270 16.34 -23.17 -6.35
N GLY A 271 16.79 -23.78 -5.25
CA GLY A 271 18.12 -23.58 -4.68
C GLY A 271 18.36 -22.16 -4.15
N ASP A 272 17.32 -21.50 -3.67
CA ASP A 272 17.42 -20.29 -2.83
C ASP A 272 17.56 -20.67 -1.36
N ASP A 273 17.96 -19.70 -0.52
CA ASP A 273 17.80 -19.78 0.92
C ASP A 273 16.32 -19.60 1.28
N PRO A 274 15.63 -20.63 1.83
CA PRO A 274 14.20 -20.54 2.09
C PRO A 274 13.84 -19.51 3.17
N ASP A 275 14.70 -19.30 4.16
CA ASP A 275 14.44 -18.38 5.26
C ASP A 275 14.60 -16.93 4.78
N GLU A 276 15.64 -16.62 4.01
CA GLU A 276 15.82 -15.30 3.39
C GLU A 276 14.65 -14.95 2.46
N VAL A 277 14.19 -15.91 1.66
CA VAL A 277 13.04 -15.70 0.75
C VAL A 277 11.75 -15.45 1.52
N CYS A 278 11.45 -16.23 2.56
CA CYS A 278 10.26 -16.02 3.37
C CYS A 278 10.30 -14.67 4.09
N VAL A 279 11.45 -14.27 4.63
CA VAL A 279 11.61 -12.94 5.23
C VAL A 279 11.31 -11.84 4.22
N ALA A 280 11.83 -11.94 2.99
CA ALA A 280 11.60 -10.94 1.96
C ALA A 280 10.13 -10.91 1.50
N VAL A 281 9.55 -12.05 1.13
CA VAL A 281 8.17 -12.13 0.61
C VAL A 281 7.14 -11.64 1.63
N PHE A 282 7.31 -11.97 2.91
CA PHE A 282 6.37 -11.63 3.97
C PHE A 282 6.76 -10.36 4.75
N ALA A 283 7.79 -9.62 4.31
CA ALA A 283 8.20 -8.35 4.91
C ALA A 283 7.08 -7.29 5.01
N PRO A 284 6.11 -7.20 4.07
CA PRO A 284 5.00 -6.24 4.18
C PRO A 284 4.03 -6.50 5.33
N LEU A 285 4.07 -7.69 5.94
CA LEU A 285 3.15 -8.01 7.03
C LEU A 285 3.73 -7.54 8.39
N PRO A 286 2.87 -7.17 9.36
CA PRO A 286 3.34 -6.73 10.67
C PRO A 286 4.23 -7.78 11.36
N SER A 287 5.36 -7.36 11.94
CA SER A 287 6.33 -8.28 12.55
C SER A 287 5.73 -9.27 13.56
N PRO A 288 4.77 -8.90 14.43
CA PRO A 288 4.13 -9.85 15.34
C PRO A 288 3.37 -10.97 14.62
N PHE A 289 2.69 -10.64 13.51
CA PHE A 289 1.99 -11.60 12.69
C PHE A 289 2.97 -12.51 11.97
N THR A 290 4.00 -11.95 11.33
CA THR A 290 5.05 -12.72 10.64
C THR A 290 5.75 -13.68 11.60
N ALA A 291 6.08 -13.24 12.82
CA ALA A 291 6.65 -14.10 13.85
C ALA A 291 5.73 -15.26 14.25
N ARG A 292 4.42 -15.00 14.37
CA ARG A 292 3.40 -16.03 14.68
C ARG A 292 3.36 -17.09 13.57
N ILE A 293 3.26 -16.68 12.29
CA ILE A 293 3.17 -17.63 11.18
C ILE A 293 4.48 -18.41 10.98
N THR A 294 5.65 -17.78 11.18
CA THR A 294 6.94 -18.49 11.12
C THR A 294 7.01 -19.59 12.16
N SER A 295 6.64 -19.30 13.42
CA SER A 295 6.59 -20.31 14.49
C SER A 295 5.66 -21.46 14.15
N LEU A 296 4.50 -21.18 13.56
CA LEU A 296 3.53 -22.21 13.16
C LEU A 296 4.05 -23.06 11.99
N VAL A 297 4.77 -22.47 11.03
CA VAL A 297 5.41 -23.21 9.93
C VAL A 297 6.50 -24.16 10.45
N GLU A 298 7.27 -23.75 11.45
CA GLU A 298 8.29 -24.60 12.09
C GLU A 298 7.69 -25.80 12.85
N GLU A 299 6.43 -25.69 13.28
CA GLU A 299 5.69 -26.78 13.94
C GLU A 299 5.04 -27.77 12.95
N LEU A 300 5.00 -27.45 11.65
CA LEU A 300 4.43 -28.33 10.64
C LEU A 300 5.33 -29.57 10.42
N PRO A 301 4.74 -30.77 10.28
CA PRO A 301 5.52 -31.96 10.00
C PRO A 301 6.12 -31.89 8.58
N GLU A 302 7.29 -32.49 8.39
CA GLU A 302 8.02 -32.45 7.11
C GLU A 302 7.19 -32.99 5.91
N ASP A 303 6.21 -33.87 6.16
CA ASP A 303 5.35 -34.50 5.16
C ASP A 303 4.02 -33.78 4.89
N PHE A 304 3.78 -32.63 5.53
CA PHE A 304 2.51 -31.89 5.49
C PHE A 304 2.04 -31.51 4.07
N GLY A 305 2.96 -31.34 3.11
CA GLY A 305 2.67 -30.95 1.72
C GLY A 305 2.42 -32.09 0.71
N HIS A 306 2.56 -33.36 1.10
CA HIS A 306 2.49 -34.49 0.15
C HIS A 306 1.10 -35.12 -0.01
N GLY A 307 0.09 -34.63 0.71
CA GLY A 307 -1.23 -35.28 0.84
C GLY A 307 -2.42 -34.62 0.13
N ARG A 308 -2.22 -33.57 -0.67
CA ARG A 308 -3.30 -32.92 -1.45
C ARG A 308 -3.07 -33.07 -2.95
#